data_AF-A0A8F5GYV2-F1
#
_entry.id   AF-A0A8F5GYV2-F1
#
_cell.length_a   1.000
_cell.length_b   1.000
_cell.length_c   1.000
_cell.angle_alpha   90.00
_cell.angle_beta   90.00
_cell.angle_gamma   90.00
#
_symmetry.space_group_name_H-M   'P 1'
#
loop_
_entity.id
_entity.type
_entity.pdbx_description
1 polymer ?
#
loop_
_entity_poly.entity_id
_entity_poly.type
_entity_poly.pdbx_seq_one_letter_code
_entity_poly.pdbx_strand_id
1 'polypeptide(L)'
;MMWEKIKRLEERLYELRKEIEEVEKELEGLPNGHLEVKTINGNVYYYLRYWEDGKLRSKYIGKFASDIKEKLSRGEELRRRLAQLKEEEKKLSNIIDKIEKIITDY
;
A
#
# COMPACT_ATOMS: atom_id res chain seq x y z
N MET A 1 -7.60 -32.55 11.73
CA MET A 1 -6.98 -32.50 13.09
C MET A 1 -6.58 -31.06 13.45
N MET A 2 -6.33 -30.75 14.73
CA MET A 2 -5.94 -29.40 15.18
C MET A 2 -4.67 -28.88 14.46
N TRP A 3 -3.68 -29.74 14.27
CA TRP A 3 -2.47 -29.45 13.50
C TRP A 3 -2.71 -29.01 12.05
N GLU A 4 -3.68 -29.60 11.35
CA GLU A 4 -4.01 -29.19 9.97
C GLU A 4 -4.62 -27.79 9.92
N LYS A 5 -5.35 -27.39 10.97
CA LYS A 5 -5.90 -26.03 11.06
C LYS A 5 -4.80 -25.00 11.30
N ILE A 6 -3.85 -25.29 12.19
CA ILE A 6 -2.69 -24.43 12.45
C ILE A 6 -1.86 -24.26 11.18
N LYS A 7 -1.52 -25.35 10.51
CA LYS A 7 -0.77 -25.33 9.25
C LYS A 7 -1.44 -24.45 8.18
N ARG A 8 -2.77 -24.53 8.04
CA ARG A 8 -3.53 -23.67 7.10
C ARG A 8 -3.44 -22.18 7.46
N LEU A 9 -3.41 -21.84 8.75
CA LEU A 9 -3.28 -20.46 9.19
C LEU A 9 -1.87 -19.93 8.89
N GLU A 10 -0.83 -20.76 9.12
CA GLU A 10 0.56 -20.41 8.77
C GLU A 10 0.75 -20.24 7.27
N GLU A 11 0.20 -21.15 6.45
CA GLU A 11 0.22 -21.05 4.99
C GLU A 11 -0.45 -19.76 4.52
N ARG A 12 -1.63 -19.43 5.07
CA ARG A 12 -2.32 -18.18 4.74
C ARG A 12 -1.52 -16.95 5.17
N LEU A 13 -0.85 -16.99 6.32
CA LEU A 13 -0.01 -15.89 6.79
C LEU A 13 1.17 -15.67 5.85
N TYR A 14 1.79 -16.75 5.37
CA TYR A 14 2.87 -16.69 4.39
C TYR A 14 2.39 -16.07 3.06
N GLU A 15 1.24 -16.52 2.54
CA GLU A 15 0.64 -15.94 1.34
C GLU A 15 0.33 -14.45 1.49
N LEU A 16 -0.25 -14.04 2.61
CA LEU A 16 -0.53 -12.63 2.90
C LEU A 16 0.73 -11.77 2.88
N ARG A 17 1.82 -12.25 3.50
CA ARG A 17 3.10 -11.53 3.50
C ARG A 17 3.66 -11.38 2.09
N LYS A 18 3.52 -12.41 1.25
CA LYS A 18 3.91 -12.34 -0.16
C LYS A 18 3.05 -11.34 -0.94
N GLU A 19 1.73 -11.36 -0.76
CA GLU A 19 0.82 -10.37 -1.37
C GLU A 19 1.18 -8.94 -0.95
N ILE A 20 1.53 -8.73 0.32
CA ILE A 20 1.99 -7.44 0.84
C ILE A 20 3.26 -6.99 0.11
N GLU A 21 4.27 -7.85 0.01
CA GLU A 21 5.54 -7.54 -0.65
C GLU A 21 5.34 -7.18 -2.13
N GLU A 22 4.50 -7.93 -2.85
CA GLU A 22 4.17 -7.66 -4.25
C GLU A 22 3.49 -6.29 -4.42
N VAL A 23 2.55 -5.95 -3.54
CA VAL A 23 1.84 -4.65 -3.57
C VAL A 23 2.79 -3.50 -3.21
N GLU A 24 3.67 -3.68 -2.22
CA GLU A 24 4.69 -2.69 -1.86
C GLU A 24 5.64 -2.40 -3.02
N LYS A 25 6.08 -3.46 -3.71
CA LYS A 25 6.91 -3.33 -4.91
C LYS A 25 6.21 -2.63 -6.07
N GLU A 26 4.92 -2.90 -6.30
CA GLU A 26 4.14 -2.16 -7.31
C GLU A 26 4.02 -0.67 -6.94
N LEU A 27 3.87 -0.35 -5.65
CA LEU A 27 3.79 1.02 -5.15
C LEU A 27 5.08 1.82 -5.29
N GLU A 28 6.25 1.18 -5.18
CA GLU A 28 7.56 1.84 -5.40
C GLU A 28 7.69 2.41 -6.82
N GLY A 29 7.05 1.78 -7.80
CA GLY A 29 7.03 2.23 -9.19
C GLY A 29 6.04 3.36 -9.49
N LEU A 30 5.18 3.73 -8.52
CA LEU A 30 4.10 4.68 -8.73
C LEU A 30 4.38 6.05 -8.08
N PRO A 31 3.88 7.15 -8.68
CA PRO A 31 3.98 8.45 -8.06
C PRO A 31 3.24 8.49 -6.72
N ASN A 32 3.77 9.29 -5.79
CA ASN A 32 3.12 9.62 -4.54
C ASN A 32 2.74 11.11 -4.51
N GLY A 33 1.77 11.46 -3.69
CA GLY A 33 1.25 12.83 -3.56
C GLY A 33 -0.04 13.06 -4.36
N HIS A 34 -0.25 14.31 -4.78
CA HIS A 34 -1.46 14.72 -5.50
C HIS A 34 -1.14 15.68 -6.64
N LEU A 35 -2.05 15.76 -7.62
CA LEU A 35 -1.97 16.75 -8.68
C LEU A 35 -2.54 18.09 -8.21
N GLU A 36 -1.72 19.13 -8.32
CA GLU A 36 -2.07 20.53 -8.12
C GLU A 36 -2.25 21.21 -9.49
N VAL A 37 -3.34 21.96 -9.65
CA VAL A 37 -3.64 22.70 -10.87
C VAL A 37 -3.31 24.16 -10.68
N LYS A 38 -2.59 24.77 -11.62
CA LYS A 38 -2.27 26.20 -11.64
C LYS A 38 -2.71 26.83 -12.95
N THR A 39 -3.44 27.94 -12.84
CA THR A 39 -3.83 28.76 -13.99
C THR A 39 -2.94 29.99 -14.05
N ILE A 40 -2.19 30.17 -15.14
CA ILE A 40 -1.26 31.30 -15.35
C ILE A 40 -1.58 31.91 -16.70
N ASN A 41 -1.95 33.19 -16.74
CA ASN A 41 -2.33 33.92 -17.96
C ASN A 41 -3.35 33.13 -18.82
N GLY A 42 -4.37 32.55 -18.18
CA GLY A 42 -5.40 31.74 -18.85
C GLY A 42 -4.98 30.32 -19.25
N ASN A 43 -3.71 29.93 -19.06
CA ASN A 43 -3.23 28.59 -19.36
C ASN A 43 -3.25 27.71 -18.11
N VAL A 44 -3.69 26.45 -18.26
CA VAL A 44 -3.73 25.46 -17.18
C VAL A 44 -2.46 24.61 -17.19
N TYR A 45 -1.88 24.43 -16.02
CA TYR A 45 -0.65 23.67 -15.77
C TYR A 45 -0.84 22.74 -14.58
N TYR A 46 -0.31 21.53 -14.70
CA TYR A 46 -0.35 20.51 -13.66
C TYR A 46 1.00 20.36 -12.99
N TYR A 47 0.97 20.20 -11.67
CA TYR A 47 2.13 19.95 -10.83
C TYR A 47 1.85 18.74 -9.96
N LEU A 48 2.81 17.82 -9.82
CA LEU A 48 2.76 16.75 -8.83
C LEU A 48 3.35 17.28 -7.53
N ARG A 49 2.56 17.30 -6.46
CA ARG A 49 2.95 17.80 -5.15
C ARG A 49 3.09 16.62 -4.18
N TYR A 50 4.30 16.43 -3.65
CA TYR A 50 4.68 15.24 -2.89
C TYR A 50 5.65 15.58 -1.75
N TRP A 51 5.68 14.73 -0.73
CA TRP A 51 6.65 14.84 0.35
C TRP A 51 7.90 14.03 0.02
N GLU A 52 9.07 14.63 0.22
CA GLU A 52 10.38 14.02 0.04
C GLU A 52 11.26 14.54 1.17
N ASP A 53 11.84 13.64 1.97
CA ASP A 53 12.71 13.96 3.11
C ASP A 53 12.13 15.01 4.06
N GLY A 54 10.83 14.88 4.39
CA GLY A 54 10.14 15.82 5.29
C GLY A 54 9.92 17.21 4.70
N LYS A 55 10.12 17.40 3.38
CA LYS A 55 9.84 18.65 2.68
C LYS A 55 8.81 18.44 1.59
N LEU A 56 7.91 19.41 1.46
CA LEU A 56 6.91 19.43 0.39
C LEU A 56 7.57 19.93 -0.91
N ARG A 57 7.58 19.09 -1.93
CA ARG A 57 8.11 19.36 -3.26
C ARG A 57 6.96 19.46 -4.27
N SER A 58 7.21 20.20 -5.35
CA SER A 58 6.31 20.28 -6.49
C SER A 58 7.12 20.06 -7.78
N LYS A 59 6.66 19.12 -8.62
CA LYS A 59 7.24 18.83 -9.92
C LYS A 59 6.27 19.22 -11.02
N TYR A 60 6.71 20.02 -11.99
CA TYR A 60 5.89 20.38 -13.14
C TYR A 60 5.65 19.15 -14.03
N ILE A 61 4.38 18.90 -14.37
CA ILE A 61 3.94 17.74 -15.18
C ILE A 61 3.61 18.14 -16.61
N GLY A 62 3.18 19.37 -16.84
CA GLY A 62 2.80 19.85 -18.18
C GLY A 62 1.38 20.41 -18.22
N LYS A 63 0.84 20.52 -19.45
CA LYS A 63 -0.56 20.88 -19.70
C LYS A 63 -1.51 19.67 -19.76
N PHE A 64 -0.96 18.46 -19.80
CA PHE A 64 -1.70 17.19 -19.81
C PHE A 64 -1.17 16.30 -18.68
N ALA A 65 -2.08 15.71 -17.91
CA ALA A 65 -1.72 14.92 -16.73
C ALA A 65 -2.55 13.63 -16.59
N SER A 66 -3.18 13.16 -17.67
CA SER A 66 -3.98 11.92 -17.71
C SER A 66 -3.21 10.74 -17.13
N ASP A 67 -1.99 10.50 -17.63
CA ASP A 67 -1.18 9.33 -17.28
C ASP A 67 -0.76 9.38 -15.81
N ILE A 68 -0.42 10.57 -15.30
CA ILE A 68 -0.08 10.76 -13.88
C ILE A 68 -1.32 10.58 -13.01
N LYS A 69 -2.48 11.07 -13.45
CA LYS A 69 -3.75 10.91 -12.73
C LYS A 69 -4.14 9.44 -12.61
N GLU A 70 -4.01 8.67 -13.69
CA GLU A 70 -4.26 7.21 -13.70
C GLU A 70 -3.30 6.48 -12.76
N LYS A 71 -2.00 6.80 -12.83
CA LYS A 71 -0.99 6.21 -11.93
C LYS A 71 -1.24 6.54 -10.46
N LEU A 72 -1.67 7.77 -10.15
CA LEU A 72 -2.05 8.17 -8.78
C LEU A 72 -3.29 7.41 -8.31
N SER A 73 -4.31 7.28 -9.14
CA SER A 73 -5.53 6.50 -8.84
C SER A 73 -5.18 5.04 -8.53
N ARG A 74 -4.36 4.42 -9.39
CA ARG A 74 -3.86 3.06 -9.16
C ARG A 74 -3.07 2.96 -7.85
N GLY A 75 -2.22 3.95 -7.57
CA GLY A 75 -1.48 4.01 -6.31
C GLY A 75 -2.39 4.14 -5.08
N GLU A 76 -3.49 4.90 -5.16
CA GLU A 76 -4.48 4.98 -4.08
C GLU A 76 -5.18 3.65 -3.83
N GLU A 77 -5.59 2.94 -4.89
CA GLU A 77 -6.20 1.61 -4.80
C GLU A 77 -5.25 0.60 -4.14
N LEU A 78 -4.00 0.57 -4.57
CA LEU A 78 -2.99 -0.31 -4.00
C LEU A 78 -2.68 0.02 -2.54
N ARG A 79 -2.59 1.30 -2.15
CA ARG A 79 -2.41 1.69 -0.74
C ARG A 79 -3.59 1.25 0.13
N ARG A 80 -4.83 1.34 -0.39
CA ARG A 80 -6.01 0.82 0.31
C ARG A 80 -5.95 -0.68 0.47
N ARG A 81 -5.59 -1.42 -0.59
CA ARG A 81 -5.41 -2.88 -0.55
C ARG A 81 -4.31 -3.26 0.44
N LEU A 82 -3.17 -2.57 0.41
CA LEU A 82 -2.06 -2.80 1.32
C LEU A 82 -2.48 -2.63 2.79
N ALA A 83 -3.26 -1.59 3.10
CA ALA A 83 -3.78 -1.38 4.44
C ALA A 83 -4.69 -2.53 4.91
N GLN A 84 -5.55 -3.04 4.01
CA GLN A 84 -6.40 -4.20 4.30
C GLN A 84 -5.58 -5.47 4.53
N LEU A 85 -4.59 -5.75 3.67
CA LEU A 85 -3.71 -6.91 3.79
C LEU A 85 -2.90 -6.87 5.09
N LYS A 86 -2.34 -5.71 5.46
CA LYS A 86 -1.61 -5.54 6.73
C LYS A 86 -2.49 -5.74 7.96
N GLU A 87 -3.74 -5.31 7.90
CA GLU A 87 -4.69 -5.54 8.99
C GLU A 87 -5.08 -7.03 9.10
N GLU A 88 -5.22 -7.74 7.97
CA GLU A 88 -5.45 -9.19 7.94
C GLU A 88 -4.24 -9.96 8.49
N GLU A 89 -3.02 -9.63 8.03
CA GLU A 89 -1.76 -10.21 8.50
C GLU A 89 -1.61 -10.06 10.01
N LYS A 90 -1.85 -8.85 10.54
CA LYS A 90 -1.81 -8.57 11.97
C LYS A 90 -2.82 -9.41 12.75
N LYS A 91 -4.07 -9.52 12.27
CA LYS A 91 -5.10 -10.34 12.95
C LYS A 91 -4.70 -11.80 12.98
N LEU A 92 -4.21 -12.33 11.86
CA LEU A 92 -3.83 -13.73 11.73
C LEU A 92 -2.61 -14.07 12.58
N SER A 93 -1.57 -13.21 12.57
CA SER A 93 -0.41 -13.35 13.45
C SER A 93 -0.82 -13.39 14.91
N ASN A 94 -1.67 -12.45 15.36
CA ASN A 94 -2.17 -12.44 16.74
C ASN A 94 -2.95 -13.71 17.14
N ILE A 95 -3.64 -14.36 16.20
CA ILE A 95 -4.36 -15.62 16.45
C ILE A 95 -3.35 -16.75 16.61
N ILE A 96 -2.37 -16.85 15.72
CA ILE A 96 -1.31 -17.87 15.77
C ILE A 96 -0.53 -17.75 17.08
N ASP A 97 -0.08 -16.54 17.44
CA ASP A 97 0.65 -16.29 18.69
C ASP A 97 -0.13 -16.74 19.94
N LYS A 98 -1.46 -16.57 19.94
CA LYS A 98 -2.32 -17.02 21.05
C LYS A 98 -2.42 -18.54 21.09
N ILE A 99 -2.54 -19.19 19.93
CA ILE A 99 -2.57 -20.66 19.84
C ILE A 99 -1.24 -21.24 20.32
N GLU A 100 -0.13 -20.68 19.89
CA GLU A 100 1.21 -21.10 20.30
C GLU A 100 1.40 -21.00 21.82
N LYS A 101 0.97 -19.89 22.44
CA LYS A 101 0.99 -19.75 23.91
C LYS A 101 0.17 -20.82 24.60
N ILE A 102 -1.05 -21.08 24.13
CA ILE A 102 -1.92 -22.14 24.69
C ILE A 102 -1.26 -23.52 24.58
N ILE A 103 -0.56 -23.80 23.48
CA ILE A 103 0.11 -25.10 23.28
C ILE A 103 1.38 -25.21 24.12
N THR A 104 2.09 -24.10 24.35
CA THR A 104 3.38 -24.09 25.06
C THR A 104 3.22 -24.03 26.58
N ASP A 105 2.10 -23.49 27.08
CA ASP A 105 1.76 -23.42 28.51
C ASP A 105 1.15 -24.74 29.07
N TYR A 106 1.12 -25.81 28.26
CA TYR A 106 0.74 -27.19 28.63
C TYR A 106 1.94 -28.14 28.51
#